data_AF-A0A966X119-F1
#
_entry.id   AF-A0A966X119-F1
#
_cell.length_a   1.000
_cell.length_b   1.000
_cell.length_c   1.000
_cell.angle_alpha   90.00
_cell.angle_beta   90.00
_cell.angle_gamma   90.00
#
_symmetry.space_group_name_H-M   'P 1'
#
loop_
_entity.id
_entity.type
_entity.pdbx_description
1 polymer ?
#
loop_
_entity_poly.entity_id
_entity_poly.type
_entity_poly.pdbx_seq_one_letter_code
_entity_poly.pdbx_strand_id
1 'polypeptide(L)'
;MNAFLRSILSSLLVMSTLGLGSGLALADSTKVVYHIDDAANQGLKGLRNIRNHLDVSPQTKIIVVTHANGVDILMDGAKDAKSGTDYAPLVGALKSRGVRFEVC
;
A
#
# COMPACT_ATOMS: atom_id res chain seq x y z
N MET A 1 -31.35 -10.45 45.58
CA MET A 1 -30.30 -11.03 44.71
C MET A 1 -29.22 -11.65 45.58
N ASN A 2 -29.00 -12.95 45.46
CA ASN A 2 -28.20 -13.74 46.41
C ASN A 2 -26.70 -13.40 46.24
N ALA A 3 -25.90 -13.46 47.32
CA ALA A 3 -24.48 -13.10 47.29
C ALA A 3 -23.68 -13.85 46.20
N PHE A 4 -24.09 -15.09 45.92
CA PHE A 4 -23.55 -15.91 44.84
C PHE A 4 -23.76 -15.31 43.44
N LEU A 5 -24.96 -14.80 43.15
CA LEU A 5 -25.28 -14.20 41.84
C LEU A 5 -24.55 -12.86 41.64
N ARG A 6 -24.33 -12.11 42.73
CA ARG A 6 -23.49 -10.90 42.71
C ARG A 6 -22.04 -11.21 42.41
N SER A 7 -21.49 -12.28 43.00
CA SER A 7 -20.10 -12.69 42.75
C SER A 7 -19.88 -13.08 41.30
N ILE A 8 -20.81 -13.82 40.70
CA ILE A 8 -20.73 -14.22 39.28
C ILE A 8 -20.79 -13.01 38.36
N LEU A 9 -21.71 -12.06 38.61
CA LEU A 9 -21.79 -10.84 37.81
C LEU A 9 -20.52 -9.99 37.91
N SER A 10 -19.97 -9.84 39.13
CA SER A 10 -18.73 -9.08 39.34
C SER A 10 -17.54 -9.74 38.63
N SER A 11 -17.43 -11.07 38.67
CA SER A 11 -16.38 -11.80 37.96
C SER A 11 -16.51 -11.66 36.44
N LEU A 12 -17.73 -11.71 35.89
CA LEU A 12 -17.96 -11.49 34.45
C LEU A 12 -17.56 -10.07 34.02
N LEU A 13 -17.87 -9.07 34.85
CA LEU A 13 -17.53 -7.67 34.56
C LEU A 13 -16.01 -7.45 34.55
N VAL A 14 -15.29 -8.02 35.53
CA VAL A 14 -13.83 -7.95 35.59
C VAL A 14 -13.20 -8.66 34.38
N MET A 15 -13.71 -9.83 33.99
CA MET A 15 -13.21 -10.58 32.83
C MET A 15 -13.40 -9.81 31.52
N SER A 16 -14.53 -9.12 31.34
CA SER A 16 -14.75 -8.25 30.17
C SER A 16 -13.79 -7.06 30.16
N THR A 17 -13.55 -6.41 31.31
CA THR A 17 -12.64 -5.25 31.36
C THR A 17 -11.17 -5.60 31.09
N LEU A 18 -10.72 -6.82 31.43
CA LEU A 18 -9.36 -7.28 31.10
C LEU A 18 -9.21 -7.62 29.60
N GLY A 19 -10.28 -8.04 28.91
CA GLY A 19 -10.24 -8.34 27.48
C GLY A 19 -10.14 -7.10 26.58
N LEU A 20 -10.63 -5.94 27.04
CA LEU A 20 -10.61 -4.69 26.27
C LEU A 20 -9.29 -3.91 26.37
N GLY A 21 -8.41 -4.24 27.34
CA GLY A 21 -7.14 -3.55 27.55
C GLY A 21 -6.03 -3.92 26.54
N SER A 22 -6.19 -5.04 25.85
CA SER A 22 -5.31 -5.46 24.77
C SER A 22 -5.74 -4.77 23.47
N GLY A 23 -5.46 -3.47 23.36
CA GLY A 23 -5.59 -2.77 22.09
C GLY A 23 -4.77 -3.54 21.05
N LEU A 24 -5.46 -4.20 20.11
CA LEU A 24 -4.84 -4.74 18.91
C LEU A 24 -4.18 -3.55 18.23
N ALA A 25 -2.88 -3.37 18.44
CA ALA A 25 -2.07 -2.48 17.64
C ALA A 25 -2.06 -3.08 16.24
N LEU A 26 -3.10 -2.76 15.45
CA LEU A 26 -3.10 -3.02 14.03
C LEU A 26 -1.91 -2.22 13.50
N ALA A 27 -0.84 -2.93 13.13
CA ALA A 27 0.31 -2.31 12.52
C ALA A 27 -0.19 -1.51 11.32
N ASP A 28 0.03 -0.19 11.36
CA ASP A 28 -0.40 0.70 10.29
C ASP A 28 0.28 0.20 9.00
N SER A 29 -0.47 0.07 7.91
CA SER A 29 0.04 -0.43 6.64
C SER A 29 1.32 0.31 6.25
N THR A 30 2.40 -0.41 5.91
CA THR A 30 3.65 0.18 5.44
C THR A 30 3.38 1.20 4.34
N LYS A 31 3.99 2.39 4.43
CA LYS A 31 3.85 3.48 3.47
C LYS A 31 5.17 3.64 2.72
N VAL A 32 5.11 3.69 1.39
CA VAL A 32 6.31 3.75 0.54
C VAL A 32 6.09 4.77 -0.56
N VAL A 33 7.14 5.55 -0.84
CA VAL A 33 7.18 6.46 -1.98
C VAL A 33 8.25 6.01 -2.95
N TYR A 34 7.87 5.79 -4.20
CA TYR A 34 8.81 5.63 -5.31
C TYR A 34 8.95 6.96 -6.01
N HIS A 35 10.18 7.47 -6.09
CA HIS A 35 10.50 8.64 -6.91
C HIS A 35 11.05 8.17 -8.25
N ILE A 36 10.51 8.69 -9.34
CA ILE A 36 10.97 8.39 -10.69
C ILE A 36 11.22 9.71 -11.42
N ASP A 37 12.49 9.96 -11.74
CA ASP A 37 12.96 11.20 -12.35
C ASP A 37 13.36 11.03 -13.83
N ASP A 38 13.54 9.78 -14.26
CA ASP A 38 13.95 9.45 -15.62
C ASP A 38 13.30 8.14 -16.10
N ALA A 39 12.37 8.26 -17.06
CA ALA A 39 11.64 7.12 -17.59
C ALA A 39 12.56 6.09 -18.28
N ALA A 40 13.52 6.55 -19.07
CA ALA A 40 14.40 5.70 -19.88
C ALA A 40 15.31 4.77 -19.05
N ASN A 41 15.70 5.22 -17.86
CA ASN A 41 16.57 4.48 -16.95
C ASN A 41 15.81 3.76 -15.85
N GLN A 42 14.62 4.23 -15.47
CA GLN A 42 13.91 3.75 -14.29
C GLN A 42 12.51 3.18 -14.56
N GLY A 43 11.87 3.48 -15.69
CA GLY A 43 10.45 3.17 -15.92
C GLY A 43 10.10 1.71 -15.73
N LEU A 44 10.60 0.82 -16.59
CA LEU A 44 10.25 -0.61 -16.50
C LEU A 44 10.71 -1.27 -15.19
N LYS A 45 11.93 -0.96 -14.74
CA LYS A 45 12.46 -1.56 -13.50
C LYS A 45 11.68 -1.05 -12.27
N GLY A 46 11.28 0.21 -12.26
CA GLY A 46 10.50 0.83 -11.19
C GLY A 46 9.12 0.21 -11.09
N LEU A 47 8.37 0.15 -12.20
CA LEU A 47 7.05 -0.47 -12.24
C LEU A 47 7.09 -1.95 -11.84
N ARG A 48 8.10 -2.70 -12.31
CA ARG A 48 8.32 -4.11 -11.90
C ARG A 48 8.59 -4.22 -10.40
N ASN A 49 9.42 -3.34 -9.84
CA ASN A 49 9.75 -3.38 -8.41
C ASN A 49 8.52 -3.10 -7.55
N ILE A 50 7.65 -2.17 -7.96
CA ILE A 50 6.39 -1.88 -7.26
C ILE A 50 5.47 -3.10 -7.27
N ARG A 51 5.31 -3.76 -8.43
CA ARG A 51 4.53 -5.00 -8.53
C ARG A 51 5.07 -6.07 -7.57
N ASN A 52 6.38 -6.32 -7.64
CA ASN A 52 7.03 -7.31 -6.78
C ASN A 52 6.89 -6.98 -5.29
N HIS A 53 6.92 -5.69 -4.93
CA HIS A 53 6.67 -5.22 -3.56
C HIS A 53 5.27 -5.62 -3.10
N LEU A 54 4.25 -5.33 -3.91
CA LEU A 54 2.87 -5.66 -3.60
C LEU A 54 2.58 -7.17 -3.62
N ASP A 55 3.37 -7.97 -4.34
CA ASP A 55 3.24 -9.42 -4.34
C ASP A 55 3.68 -10.03 -3.00
N VAL A 56 4.66 -9.41 -2.32
CA VAL A 56 5.16 -9.84 -1.00
C VAL A 56 4.39 -9.16 0.15
N SER A 57 4.02 -7.89 -0.03
CA SER A 57 3.30 -7.09 0.98
C SER A 57 2.09 -6.37 0.35
N PRO A 58 0.97 -7.08 0.14
CA PRO A 58 -0.19 -6.56 -0.60
C PRO A 58 -0.89 -5.38 0.07
N GLN A 59 -0.74 -5.22 1.39
CA GLN A 59 -1.38 -4.15 2.15
C GLN A 59 -0.58 -2.83 2.14
N THR A 60 0.59 -2.80 1.50
CA THR A 60 1.46 -1.61 1.43
C THR A 60 0.76 -0.48 0.69
N LYS A 61 0.76 0.73 1.28
CA LYS A 61 0.30 1.95 0.62
C LYS A 61 1.46 2.54 -0.17
N ILE A 62 1.36 2.51 -1.50
CA ILE A 62 2.42 2.98 -2.39
C ILE A 62 1.96 4.23 -3.14
N ILE A 63 2.81 5.26 -3.12
CA ILE A 63 2.73 6.43 -3.99
C ILE A 63 3.94 6.44 -4.91
N VAL A 64 3.71 6.68 -6.20
CA VAL A 64 4.76 6.92 -7.19
C VAL A 64 4.72 8.40 -7.53
N VAL A 65 5.80 9.10 -7.25
CA VAL A 65 5.98 10.50 -7.63
C VAL A 65 6.87 10.53 -8.87
N THR A 66 6.31 11.00 -9.97
CA THR A 66 7.05 11.24 -11.21
C THR A 66 7.40 12.71 -11.33
N HIS A 67 8.61 13.00 -11.76
CA HIS A 67 9.05 14.37 -12.03
C HIS A 67 10.08 14.39 -13.18
N ALA A 68 10.30 15.55 -13.78
CA ALA A 68 11.18 15.71 -14.96
C ALA A 68 10.85 14.68 -16.06
N ASN A 69 11.86 13.99 -16.60
CA ASN A 69 11.69 12.97 -17.64
C ASN A 69 10.98 11.70 -17.13
N GLY A 70 10.76 11.57 -15.82
CA GLY A 70 9.98 10.47 -15.25
C GLY A 70 8.49 10.56 -15.58
N VAL A 71 8.00 11.76 -15.89
CA VAL A 71 6.59 12.01 -16.26
C VAL A 71 6.20 11.27 -17.54
N ASP A 72 7.17 10.98 -18.42
CA ASP A 72 6.95 10.27 -19.68
C ASP A 72 6.29 8.91 -19.50
N ILE A 73 6.47 8.23 -18.35
CA ILE A 73 5.83 6.94 -18.04
C ILE A 73 4.29 7.06 -18.03
N LEU A 74 3.77 8.25 -17.73
CA LEU A 74 2.35 8.54 -17.58
C LEU A 74 1.73 9.24 -18.79
N MET A 75 2.51 9.49 -19.84
CA MET A 75 2.01 10.12 -21.06
C MET A 75 1.27 9.12 -21.96
N ASP A 76 0.29 9.61 -22.72
CA ASP A 76 -0.47 8.76 -23.65
C ASP A 76 0.43 8.20 -24.75
N GLY A 77 0.26 6.93 -25.08
CA GLY A 77 1.10 6.22 -26.05
C GLY A 77 2.56 6.02 -25.64
N ALA A 78 2.95 6.33 -24.40
CA ALA A 78 4.34 6.23 -23.97
C ALA A 78 4.85 4.79 -23.91
N LYS A 79 6.07 4.61 -24.41
CA LYS A 79 6.76 3.32 -24.51
C LYS A 79 8.17 3.42 -23.97
N ASP A 80 8.67 2.33 -23.42
CA ASP A 80 10.09 2.20 -23.12
C ASP A 80 10.91 2.23 -24.42
N ALA A 81 11.86 3.15 -24.49
CA ALA A 81 12.65 3.36 -25.71
C ALA A 81 13.54 2.16 -26.08
N LYS A 82 13.88 1.29 -25.11
CA LYS A 82 14.77 0.14 -25.34
C LYS A 82 13.99 -1.09 -25.76
N SER A 83 12.84 -1.36 -25.13
CA SER A 83 12.06 -2.58 -25.39
C SER A 83 10.80 -2.36 -26.24
N GLY A 84 10.36 -1.12 -26.44
CA GLY A 84 9.09 -0.78 -27.09
C GLY A 84 7.85 -1.12 -26.25
N THR A 85 8.04 -1.47 -24.97
CA THR A 85 6.95 -1.87 -24.06
C THR A 85 6.08 -0.68 -23.68
N ASP A 86 4.76 -0.83 -23.80
CA ASP A 86 3.79 0.17 -23.37
C ASP A 86 3.74 0.33 -21.84
N TYR A 87 3.78 1.58 -21.37
CA TYR A 87 3.66 1.87 -19.94
C TYR A 87 2.21 1.83 -19.44
N ALA A 88 1.26 2.26 -20.26
CA ALA A 88 -0.16 2.33 -19.91
C ALA A 88 -0.74 1.05 -19.26
N PRO A 89 -0.57 -0.17 -19.82
CA PRO A 89 -1.09 -1.38 -19.18
C PRO A 89 -0.42 -1.68 -17.84
N LEU A 90 0.88 -1.37 -17.68
CA LEU A 90 1.63 -1.61 -16.45
C LEU A 90 1.20 -0.64 -15.34
N VAL A 91 1.07 0.65 -15.67
CA VAL A 91 0.56 1.68 -14.76
C VAL A 91 -0.88 1.36 -14.36
N GLY A 92 -1.74 1.00 -15.32
CA GLY A 92 -3.12 0.61 -15.08
C GLY A 92 -3.26 -0.58 -14.13
N ALA A 93 -2.42 -1.61 -14.29
CA ALA A 93 -2.38 -2.77 -13.42
C ALA A 93 -1.93 -2.44 -11.97
N LEU A 94 -1.04 -1.47 -11.80
CA LEU A 94 -0.64 -1.02 -10.46
C LEU A 94 -1.71 -0.13 -9.83
N LYS A 95 -2.34 0.74 -10.62
CA LYS A 95 -3.45 1.59 -10.17
C LYS A 95 -4.65 0.77 -9.71
N SER A 96 -4.99 -0.32 -10.40
CA SER A 96 -6.06 -1.24 -9.97
C SER A 96 -5.74 -1.97 -8.65
N ARG A 97 -4.45 -2.06 -8.28
CA ARG A 97 -3.97 -2.56 -6.98
C ARG A 97 -3.83 -1.47 -5.92
N GLY A 98 -4.32 -0.26 -6.17
CA GLY A 98 -4.34 0.84 -5.20
C GLY A 98 -3.08 1.70 -5.17
N VAL A 99 -2.14 1.53 -6.10
CA VAL A 99 -0.99 2.42 -6.25
C VAL A 99 -1.45 3.79 -6.75
N ARG A 100 -1.01 4.86 -6.10
CA ARG A 100 -1.24 6.23 -6.55
C ARG A 100 -0.08 6.71 -7.39
N PHE A 101 -0.38 7.40 -8.49
CA PHE A 101 0.62 8.06 -9.33
C PHE A 101 0.38 9.56 -9.25
N GLU A 102 1.42 10.30 -8.88
CA GLU A 102 1.42 11.75 -8.77
C GLU A 102 2.45 12.31 -9.74
N VAL A 103 2.16 13.48 -10.30
CA VAL A 103 3.02 14.21 -11.23
C VAL A 103 3.41 15.53 -10.56
N CYS A 104 4.71 15.82 -10.55
CA CYS A 104 5.23 17.12 -10.13
C CYS A 104 5.16 18.14 -11.28
#